data_AF-A0A2V5NT65-F1
#
_entry.id   AF-A0A2V5NT65-F1
#
_cell.length_a   1.000
_cell.length_b   1.000
_cell.length_c   1.000
_cell.angle_alpha   90.00
_cell.angle_beta   90.00
_cell.angle_gamma   90.00
#
_symmetry.space_group_name_H-M   'P 1'
#
loop_
_entity.id
_entity.type
_entity.pdbx_description
1 polymer ?
#
loop_
_entity_poly.entity_id
_entity_poly.type
_entity_poly.pdbx_seq_one_letter_code
_entity_poly.pdbx_strand_id
1 'polypeptide(L)' 'MSVSLLRDDVAEIASRLRDPDDSPILEAAVAYHCEFLVTGDDDLLELKSFSDVKIVSVRDFAQRLKLKID' A
#
# COMPACT_ATOMS: atom_id res chain seq x y z
N MET A 1 -12.30 9.31 -15.72
CA MET A 1 -11.87 10.30 -14.71
C MET A 1 -10.37 10.09 -14.55
N SER A 2 -9.55 10.91 -15.20
CA SER A 2 -8.10 10.76 -15.13
C SER A 2 -7.62 11.42 -13.84
N VAL A 3 -7.14 10.62 -12.89
CA VAL A 3 -6.49 11.16 -11.69
C VAL A 3 -5.10 11.64 -12.12
N SER A 4 -4.92 12.95 -12.18
CA SER A 4 -3.60 13.54 -12.35
C SER A 4 -2.99 13.60 -10.96
N LEU A 5 -2.18 12.61 -10.57
CA LEU A 5 -1.32 12.75 -9.40
C LEU A 5 -0.38 13.92 -9.69
N LEU A 6 -0.58 15.04 -8.99
CA LEU A 6 0.30 16.18 -9.09
C LEU A 6 1.60 15.83 -8.36
N ARG A 7 2.72 16.31 -8.90
CA ARG A 7 4.08 16.01 -8.41
C ARG A 7 4.27 16.30 -6.91
N ASP A 8 3.49 17.23 -6.36
CA ASP A 8 3.55 17.60 -4.95
C ASP A 8 3.00 16.49 -4.03
N ASP A 9 1.99 15.72 -4.46
CA ASP A 9 1.49 14.57 -3.69
C ASP A 9 2.56 13.47 -3.60
N VAL A 10 3.30 13.23 -4.68
CA VAL A 10 4.37 12.20 -4.76
C VAL A 10 5.51 12.48 -3.78
N ALA A 11 5.87 13.76 -3.59
CA ALA A 11 6.92 14.13 -2.64
C ALA A 11 6.49 13.93 -1.17
N GLU A 12 5.22 14.20 -0.85
CA GLU A 12 4.67 13.94 0.49
C GLU A 12 4.52 12.43 0.76
N ILE A 13 4.18 11.64 -0.28
CA ILE A 13 4.14 10.18 -0.25
C ILE A 13 5.52 9.59 0.03
N ALA A 14 6.53 10.00 -0.75
CA ALA A 14 7.91 9.55 -0.59
C ALA A 14 8.50 9.92 0.78
N SER A 15 8.10 11.06 1.36
CA SER A 15 8.58 11.50 2.68
C SER A 15 8.09 10.63 3.85
N ARG A 16 7.02 9.84 3.68
CA ARG A 16 6.49 8.94 4.72
C ARG A 16 7.07 7.53 4.66
N LEU A 17 7.77 7.21 3.58
CA LEU A 17 8.43 5.93 3.38
C LEU A 17 9.81 5.95 4.03
N ARG A 18 10.15 4.85 4.70
CA ARG A 18 11.51 4.63 5.20
C ARG A 18 12.46 4.26 4.07
N ASP A 19 11.96 3.54 3.07
CA ASP A 19 12.68 3.21 1.85
C ASP A 19 12.03 3.91 0.63
N PRO A 20 12.74 4.82 -0.06
CA PRO A 20 12.23 5.48 -1.25
C PRO A 20 11.92 4.53 -2.42
N ASP A 21 12.47 3.31 -2.45
CA ASP A 21 12.20 2.33 -3.50
C ASP A 21 10.78 1.73 -3.42
N ASP A 22 10.09 1.87 -2.28
CA ASP A 22 8.71 1.43 -2.08
C ASP A 22 7.64 2.41 -2.60
N SER A 23 8.04 3.64 -2.94
CA SER A 23 7.12 4.70 -3.40
C SER A 23 6.25 4.27 -4.59
N PRO A 24 6.80 3.62 -5.64
CA PRO A 24 6.01 3.19 -6.78
C PRO A 24 4.91 2.18 -6.42
N ILE A 25 5.12 1.34 -5.39
CA ILE A 25 4.14 0.31 -4.98
C ILE A 25 2.93 0.97 -4.31
N LEU A 26 3.18 1.90 -3.37
CA LEU A 26 2.12 2.66 -2.71
C LEU A 26 1.40 3.59 -3.69
N GLU A 27 2.14 4.27 -4.57
CA GLU A 27 1.57 5.13 -5.60
C GLU A 27 0.64 4.34 -6.52
N ALA A 28 1.05 3.15 -6.97
CA ALA A 28 0.19 2.30 -7.79
C ALA A 28 -1.08 1.91 -7.02
N ALA A 29 -0.96 1.49 -5.77
CA ALA A 29 -2.12 1.11 -4.96
C ALA A 29 -3.13 2.26 -4.81
N VAL A 30 -2.64 3.49 -4.60
CA VAL A 30 -3.49 4.69 -4.53
C VAL A 30 -4.08 5.05 -5.90
N ALA A 31 -3.26 5.07 -6.95
CA ALA A 31 -3.68 5.44 -8.30
C ALA A 31 -4.76 4.50 -8.88
N TYR A 32 -4.72 3.22 -8.50
CA TYR A 32 -5.71 2.23 -8.89
C TYR A 32 -6.84 2.06 -7.85
N HIS A 33 -6.89 2.91 -6.83
CA HIS A 33 -7.94 2.90 -5.79
C HIS A 33 -8.09 1.54 -5.11
N CYS A 34 -6.97 0.89 -4.79
CA CYS A 34 -6.97 -0.38 -4.08
C CYS A 34 -7.48 -0.21 -2.64
N GLU A 35 -8.35 -1.11 -2.19
CA GLU A 35 -8.69 -1.18 -0.76
C GLU A 35 -7.57 -1.80 0.08
N PHE A 36 -6.79 -2.71 -0.52
CA PHE A 36 -5.75 -3.47 0.15
C PHE A 36 -4.47 -3.52 -0.68
N LEU A 37 -3.33 -3.28 -0.02
CA LEU A 37 -2.02 -3.71 -0.46
C LEU A 37 -1.62 -4.93 0.36
N VAL A 38 -1.47 -6.07 -0.30
CA VAL A 38 -1.05 -7.32 0.35
C VAL A 38 0.44 -7.51 0.11
N THR A 39 1.24 -7.56 1.17
CA THR A 39 2.69 -7.69 1.08
C THR A 39 3.26 -8.58 2.18
N GLY A 40 4.49 -9.05 2.01
CA GLY A 40 5.29 -9.71 3.05
C GLY A 40 6.45 -8.86 3.56
N ASP A 41 6.56 -7.62 3.08
CA ASP A 41 7.61 -6.68 3.44
C ASP A 41 7.28 -6.01 4.79
N ASP A 42 8.18 -6.13 5.76
CA ASP A 42 7.97 -5.63 7.12
C ASP A 42 7.94 -4.09 7.18
N ASP A 43 8.75 -3.40 6.38
CA ASP A 43 8.80 -1.93 6.36
C ASP A 43 7.47 -1.34 5.84
N LEU A 44 6.90 -1.95 4.80
CA LEU A 44 5.56 -1.62 4.32
C LEU A 44 4.47 -1.99 5.34
N LEU A 45 4.57 -3.15 5.99
CA LEU A 45 3.58 -3.59 6.98
C LEU A 45 3.54 -2.68 8.22
N GLU A 46 4.67 -2.09 8.62
CA GLU A 46 4.73 -1.14 9.74
C GLU A 46 3.88 0.12 9.51
N LEU A 47 3.66 0.51 8.25
CA LEU A 47 2.80 1.65 7.90
C LEU A 47 1.33 1.39 8.23
N LYS A 48 0.88 0.12 8.18
CA LYS A 48 -0.50 -0.37 8.39
C LYS A 48 -1.54 0.14 7.39
N SER A 49 -1.44 1.40 6.98
CA SER A 49 -2.31 2.04 6.01
C SER A 49 -1.60 3.24 5.38
N PHE A 50 -1.89 3.47 4.11
CA PHE A 50 -1.41 4.63 3.38
C PHE A 50 -2.55 5.25 2.57
N SER A 51 -2.87 6.52 2.83
CA SER A 51 -4.10 7.17 2.36
C SER A 51 -5.33 6.30 2.72
N ASP A 52 -6.03 5.74 1.73
CA ASP A 52 -7.19 4.85 1.93
C ASP A 52 -6.85 3.36 1.74
N VAL A 53 -5.60 3.04 1.41
CA VAL A 53 -5.14 1.68 1.16
C VAL A 53 -4.73 1.02 2.48
N LYS A 54 -5.32 -0.13 2.82
CA LYS A 54 -4.90 -0.93 3.99
C LYS A 54 -3.73 -1.83 3.61
N ILE A 55 -2.64 -1.76 4.35
CA ILE A 55 -1.46 -2.59 4.11
C ILE A 55 -1.54 -3.78 5.07
N VAL A 56 -1.58 -4.99 4.51
CA VAL A 56 -1.83 -6.21 5.28
C VAL A 56 -0.92 -7.34 4.82
N SER A 57 -0.63 -8.27 5.73
CA SER A 57 0.10 -9.48 5.35
C SER A 57 -0.78 -10.40 4.51
N VAL A 58 -0.14 -11.29 3.72
CA VAL A 58 -0.85 -12.37 3.01
C VAL A 58 -1.69 -13.19 3.98
N ARG A 59 -1.16 -13.48 5.17
CA ARG A 59 -1.86 -14.23 6.21
C ARG A 59 -3.10 -13.49 6.71
N ASP A 60 -2.99 -12.20 7.00
CA ASP A 60 -4.12 -11.38 7.46
C ASP A 60 -5.20 -11.28 6.40
N PHE A 61 -4.80 -11.09 5.14
CA PHE A 61 -5.74 -11.00 4.03
C PHE A 61 -6.48 -12.33 3.79
N ALA A 62 -5.76 -13.44 3.85
CA ALA A 62 -6.33 -14.77 3.72
C ALA A 62 -7.33 -15.10 4.84
N GLN A 63 -7.06 -14.70 6.08
CA GLN A 63 -8.00 -14.84 7.19
C GLN A 63 -9.30 -14.08 6.94
N ARG A 64 -9.23 -12.87 6.37
CA ARG A 64 -10.43 -12.07 6.01
C ARG A 64 -11.25 -12.76 4.92
N LEU A 65 -10.59 -13.41 3.97
CA LEU A 65 -11.23 -14.21 2.93
C LEU A 65 -11.65 -15.61 3.42
N LYS A 66 -11.36 -15.97 4.67
CA LYS A 66 -11.60 -17.30 5.25
C LYS A 66 -10.94 -18.42 4.45
N LEU A 67 -9.80 -18.13 3.84
CA LEU A 67 -8.99 -19.11 3.13
C LEU A 67 -8.15 -19.90 4.13
N LYS A 68 -8.05 -21.21 3.92
CA LYS A 68 -7.03 -22.03 4.61
C LYS A 68 -5.72 -21.86 3.86
N ILE A 69 -4.69 -21.41 4.59
CA ILE A 69 -3.31 -21.43 4.12
C ILE A 69 -2.59 -22.42 5.03
N ASP A 70 -2.21 -23.56 4.46
CA ASP A 70 -1.42 -24.62 5.08
C ASP A 70 0.09 -24.31 4.99
#